data_AF-A0A8T0J9R9-F1
#
_entry.id   AF-A0A8T0J9R9-F1
#
_cell.length_a   1.000
_cell.length_b   1.000
_cell.length_c   1.000
_cell.angle_alpha   90.00
_cell.angle_beta   90.00
_cell.angle_gamma   90.00
#
_symmetry.space_group_name_H-M   'P 1'
#
loop_
_entity.id
_entity.type
_entity.pdbx_description
1 polymer ?
#
loop_
_entity_poly.entity_id
_entity_poly.type
_entity_poly.pdbx_seq_one_letter_code
_entity_poly.pdbx_strand_id
1 'polypeptide(L)'
;MSSFSRLTISSPWIGKEQNVAIVNKTLEDHASFLIGKSEFRELVVFVKATHFDFSAFLRTERGKAARLDGFASALLLIGQKLCVDELEGFQDAEFLLSHLRTVGFQEWVVVLTTLLRQVEVLVETFQGDNRFKALARLQSNSAGFTNFC
;
A
#
# COMPACT_ATOMS: atom_id res chain seq x y z
N MET A 1 20.26 9.77 59.86
CA MET A 1 21.25 8.89 59.20
C MET A 1 20.54 7.54 59.06
N SER A 2 20.19 6.98 57.92
CA SER A 2 20.67 7.18 56.56
C SER A 2 19.60 6.72 55.56
N SER A 3 19.69 7.28 54.36
CA SER A 3 18.87 7.10 53.18
C SER A 3 18.69 5.64 52.76
N PHE A 4 17.44 5.18 52.60
CA PHE A 4 17.15 4.05 51.69
C PHE A 4 17.14 4.62 50.27
N SER A 5 18.31 4.63 49.65
CA SER A 5 18.46 5.00 48.26
C SER A 5 17.77 3.96 47.39
N ARG A 6 16.69 4.44 46.75
CA ARG A 6 15.84 3.81 45.77
C ARG A 6 16.70 3.13 44.69
N LEU A 7 16.61 1.80 44.58
CA LEU A 7 17.17 1.04 43.46
C LEU A 7 16.35 1.38 42.21
N THR A 8 16.80 2.35 41.43
CA THR A 8 16.40 2.46 40.02
C THR A 8 17.50 1.84 39.18
N ILE A 9 17.50 0.51 39.10
CA ILE A 9 18.12 -0.19 37.99
C ILE A 9 17.13 -0.06 36.82
N SER A 10 17.24 1.02 36.06
CA SER A 10 16.63 1.06 34.73
C SER A 10 17.42 0.10 33.85
N SER A 11 16.88 -1.11 33.64
CA SER A 11 17.54 -2.08 32.79
C SER A 11 17.59 -1.55 31.35
N PRO A 12 18.72 -1.66 30.64
CA PRO A 12 18.85 -1.19 29.25
C PRO A 12 17.84 -1.84 28.29
N TRP A 13 17.34 -3.02 28.66
CA TRP A 13 16.40 -3.83 27.89
C TRP A 13 15.00 -3.20 27.85
N ILE A 14 14.52 -2.61 28.96
CA ILE A 14 13.22 -1.93 29.04
C ILE A 14 13.19 -0.71 28.10
N GLY A 15 14.29 0.06 28.04
CA GLY A 15 14.41 1.18 27.11
C GLY A 15 14.43 0.76 25.65
N LYS A 16 15.06 -0.38 25.33
CA LYS A 16 15.13 -0.91 23.96
C LYS A 16 13.75 -1.39 23.47
N GLU A 17 13.02 -2.14 24.29
CA GLU A 17 11.66 -2.60 23.96
C GLU A 17 10.68 -1.42 23.83
N GLN A 18 10.78 -0.43 24.72
CA GLN A 18 9.96 0.77 24.64
C GLN A 18 10.24 1.58 23.37
N ASN A 19 11.51 1.71 22.97
CA ASN A 19 11.86 2.37 21.72
C ASN A 19 11.31 1.62 20.50
N VAL A 20 11.37 0.29 20.50
CA VAL A 20 10.79 -0.54 19.42
C VAL A 20 9.27 -0.36 19.34
N ALA A 21 8.58 -0.33 20.49
CA ALA A 21 7.14 -0.12 20.53
C ALA A 21 6.72 1.27 20.01
N ILE A 22 7.47 2.32 20.38
CA ILE A 22 7.24 3.69 19.89
C ILE A 22 7.43 3.75 18.37
N VAL A 23 8.54 3.20 17.87
CA VAL A 23 8.83 3.16 16.43
C VAL A 23 7.73 2.43 15.68
N ASN A 24 7.33 1.24 16.13
CA ASN A 24 6.25 0.47 15.50
C ASN A 24 4.95 1.26 15.45
N LYS A 25 4.58 1.92 16.56
CA LYS A 25 3.38 2.74 16.61
C LYS A 25 3.45 3.91 15.63
N THR A 26 4.58 4.61 15.54
CA THR A 26 4.76 5.69 14.56
C THR A 26 4.64 5.19 13.13
N LEU A 27 5.17 4.00 12.82
CA LEU A 27 5.04 3.40 11.49
C LEU A 27 3.59 3.02 11.17
N GLU A 28 2.86 2.44 12.13
CA GLU A 28 1.44 2.11 12.00
C GLU A 28 0.56 3.38 11.85
N ASP A 29 0.83 4.43 12.63
CA ASP A 29 0.11 5.70 12.55
C ASP A 29 0.33 6.36 11.17
N HIS A 30 1.54 6.31 10.65
CA HIS A 30 1.85 6.83 9.31
C HIS A 30 1.19 6.00 8.20
N ALA A 31 1.23 4.67 8.29
CA ALA A 31 0.53 3.80 7.35
C ALA A 31 -1.00 4.04 7.35
N SER A 32 -1.58 4.25 8.54
CA SER A 32 -3.00 4.59 8.70
C SER A 32 -3.34 5.92 8.06
N PHE A 33 -2.46 6.92 8.21
CA PHE A 33 -2.60 8.22 7.56
C PHE A 33 -2.62 8.09 6.03
N LEU A 34 -1.65 7.36 5.45
CA LEU A 34 -1.56 7.16 4.00
C LEU A 34 -2.78 6.41 3.44
N ILE A 35 -3.26 5.37 4.14
CA ILE A 35 -4.49 4.66 3.76
C ILE A 35 -5.70 5.61 3.82
N GLY A 36 -5.84 6.39 4.89
CA GLY A 36 -6.94 7.35 5.04
C GLY A 36 -6.94 8.45 3.97
N LYS A 37 -5.77 8.78 3.41
CA LYS A 37 -5.62 9.70 2.27
C LYS A 37 -5.70 9.02 0.90
N SER A 38 -5.82 7.70 0.86
CA SER A 38 -5.75 6.90 -0.37
C SER A 38 -4.45 7.14 -1.16
N GLU A 39 -3.33 7.34 -0.45
CA GLU A 39 -1.99 7.55 -1.00
C GLU A 39 -1.27 6.20 -1.13
N PHE A 40 -1.82 5.33 -1.98
CA PHE A 40 -1.39 3.93 -2.06
C PHE A 40 0.03 3.74 -2.61
N ARG A 41 0.48 4.57 -3.54
CA ARG A 41 1.87 4.54 -4.05
C ARG A 41 2.88 4.87 -2.95
N GLU A 42 2.62 5.96 -2.22
CA GLU A 42 3.47 6.36 -1.10
C GLU A 42 3.47 5.31 0.02
N LEU A 43 2.31 4.68 0.26
CA LEU A 43 2.21 3.54 1.16
C LEU A 43 3.10 2.38 0.72
N VAL A 44 3.10 2.03 -0.57
CA VAL A 44 3.97 0.95 -1.08
C VAL A 44 5.45 1.31 -0.92
N VAL A 45 5.85 2.52 -1.26
CA VAL A 45 7.22 3.01 -1.07
C VAL A 45 7.61 2.93 0.40
N PHE A 46 6.74 3.41 1.29
CA PHE A 46 6.95 3.38 2.73
C PHE A 46 7.12 1.96 3.27
N VAL A 47 6.24 1.03 2.90
CA VAL A 47 6.33 -0.39 3.32
C VAL A 47 7.63 -1.02 2.82
N LYS A 48 7.97 -0.81 1.55
CA LYS A 48 9.21 -1.33 0.94
C LYS A 48 10.47 -0.78 1.63
N ALA A 49 10.47 0.50 2.00
CA ALA A 49 11.63 1.18 2.59
C ALA A 49 11.84 0.84 4.07
N THR A 50 10.76 0.66 4.82
CA THR A 50 10.83 0.44 6.28
C THR A 50 10.82 -1.03 6.66
N HIS A 51 10.39 -1.92 5.75
CA HIS A 51 10.22 -3.35 6.00
C HIS A 51 9.38 -3.66 7.25
N PHE A 52 8.53 -2.72 7.69
CA PHE A 52 7.63 -2.96 8.82
C PHE A 52 6.58 -4.00 8.44
N ASP A 53 6.04 -4.72 9.43
CA ASP A 53 5.10 -5.81 9.17
C ASP A 53 3.73 -5.29 8.74
N PHE A 54 3.64 -4.99 7.44
CA PHE A 54 2.44 -4.46 6.81
C PHE A 54 1.27 -5.45 6.88
N SER A 55 1.54 -6.75 6.87
CA SER A 55 0.50 -7.77 7.02
C SER A 55 -0.07 -7.76 8.44
N ALA A 56 0.76 -7.62 9.48
CA ALA A 56 0.28 -7.46 10.85
C ALA A 56 -0.56 -6.18 11.01
N PHE A 57 -0.08 -5.07 10.45
CA PHE A 57 -0.82 -3.80 10.44
C PHE A 57 -2.18 -3.92 9.73
N LEU A 58 -2.24 -4.49 8.53
CA LEU A 58 -3.52 -4.63 7.80
C LEU A 58 -4.56 -5.46 8.57
N ARG A 59 -4.14 -6.41 9.41
CA ARG A 59 -5.05 -7.17 10.27
C ARG A 59 -5.68 -6.29 11.35
N THR A 60 -4.93 -5.33 11.90
CA THR A 60 -5.41 -4.40 12.94
C THR A 60 -6.17 -3.21 12.36
N GLU A 61 -5.94 -2.88 11.09
CA GLU A 61 -6.58 -1.78 10.37
C GLU A 61 -7.90 -2.16 9.70
N ARG A 62 -8.21 -3.46 9.66
CA ARG A 62 -9.47 -3.98 9.10
C ARG A 62 -10.67 -3.34 9.80
N GLY A 63 -11.48 -2.60 9.04
CA GLY A 63 -12.67 -1.91 9.56
C GLY A 63 -12.42 -0.52 10.17
N LYS A 64 -11.22 0.06 10.00
CA LYS A 64 -10.88 1.42 10.41
C LYS A 64 -10.66 2.34 9.20
N ALA A 65 -9.44 2.86 8.98
CA ALA A 65 -9.14 3.78 7.89
C ALA A 65 -9.24 3.10 6.50
N ALA A 66 -9.06 1.77 6.46
CA ALA A 66 -9.18 0.97 5.25
C ALA A 66 -10.63 0.57 4.89
N ARG A 67 -11.66 1.25 5.41
CA ARG A 67 -13.05 0.93 5.03
C ARG A 67 -13.34 1.39 3.61
N LEU A 68 -14.06 0.55 2.86
CA LEU A 68 -14.61 0.95 1.57
C LEU A 68 -15.92 1.69 1.76
N ASP A 69 -16.00 2.92 1.25
CA ASP A 69 -17.27 3.67 1.16
C ASP A 69 -18.18 3.14 0.04
N GLY A 70 -17.63 2.34 -0.88
CA GLY A 70 -18.35 1.68 -1.96
C GLY A 70 -17.41 1.03 -2.97
N PHE A 71 -17.87 -0.04 -3.64
CA PHE A 71 -17.04 -0.77 -4.60
C PHE A 71 -16.65 0.07 -5.83
N ALA A 72 -17.61 0.78 -6.43
CA ALA A 72 -17.40 1.58 -7.63
C ALA A 72 -16.51 2.81 -7.37
N SER A 73 -16.73 3.51 -6.24
CA SER A 73 -15.91 4.64 -5.83
C SER A 73 -14.48 4.21 -5.51
N ALA A 74 -14.31 3.06 -4.84
CA ALA A 74 -13.00 2.50 -4.55
C ALA A 74 -12.23 2.11 -5.82
N LEU A 75 -12.87 1.46 -6.78
CA LEU A 75 -12.26 1.12 -8.08
C LEU A 75 -11.78 2.35 -8.84
N LEU A 76 -12.64 3.38 -8.94
CA LEU A 76 -12.31 4.62 -9.64
C LEU A 76 -11.14 5.35 -8.96
N LEU A 77 -11.24 5.51 -7.63
CA LEU A 77 -10.23 6.18 -6.82
C LEU A 77 -8.87 5.48 -6.90
N ILE A 78 -8.86 4.15 -6.73
CA ILE A 78 -7.60 3.42 -6.69
C ILE A 78 -6.99 3.22 -8.08
N GLY A 79 -7.81 3.13 -9.13
CA GLY A 79 -7.33 3.18 -10.51
C GLY A 79 -6.60 4.49 -10.84
N GLN A 80 -7.14 5.62 -10.39
CA GLN A 80 -6.49 6.94 -10.54
C GLN A 80 -5.24 7.09 -9.67
N LYS A 81 -5.30 6.67 -8.40
CA LYS A 81 -4.20 6.86 -7.44
C LYS A 81 -3.01 5.94 -7.69
N LEU A 82 -3.24 4.74 -8.20
CA LEU A 82 -2.16 3.82 -8.54
C LEU A 82 -1.60 4.05 -9.94
N CYS A 83 -2.31 4.73 -10.86
CA CYS A 83 -1.92 4.85 -12.26
C CYS A 83 -1.53 3.47 -12.85
N VAL A 84 -2.47 2.51 -12.86
CA VAL A 84 -2.22 1.12 -13.30
C VAL A 84 -1.89 0.97 -14.79
N ASP A 85 -2.01 2.05 -15.55
CA ASP A 85 -1.49 2.20 -16.91
C ASP A 85 0.05 2.30 -16.93
N GLU A 86 0.67 2.73 -15.84
CA GLU A 86 2.12 2.73 -15.62
C GLU A 86 2.58 1.42 -14.99
N LEU A 87 3.76 0.92 -15.40
CA LEU A 87 4.33 -0.32 -14.88
C LEU A 87 4.51 -0.29 -13.35
N GLU A 88 4.97 0.85 -12.80
CA GLU A 88 5.14 1.02 -11.36
C GLU A 88 3.80 0.95 -10.62
N GLY A 89 2.76 1.54 -11.21
CA GLY A 89 1.40 1.49 -10.66
C GLY A 89 0.82 0.09 -10.62
N PHE A 90 1.05 -0.66 -11.69
CA PHE A 90 0.68 -2.07 -11.77
C PHE A 90 1.42 -2.92 -10.72
N GLN A 91 2.73 -2.74 -10.58
CA GLN A 91 3.54 -3.46 -9.59
C GLN A 91 3.16 -3.11 -8.15
N ASP A 92 2.84 -1.85 -7.88
CA ASP A 92 2.36 -1.42 -6.56
C ASP A 92 0.98 -2.01 -6.25
N ALA A 93 0.09 -2.08 -7.25
CA ALA A 93 -1.20 -2.76 -7.13
C ALA A 93 -1.04 -4.26 -6.85
N GLU A 94 -0.14 -4.96 -7.55
CA GLU A 94 0.18 -6.37 -7.29
C GLU A 94 0.79 -6.59 -5.89
N PHE A 95 1.70 -5.69 -5.50
CA PHE A 95 2.32 -5.71 -4.17
C PHE A 95 1.25 -5.62 -3.08
N LEU A 96 0.34 -4.65 -3.17
CA LEU A 96 -0.76 -4.48 -2.24
C LEU A 96 -1.68 -5.71 -2.23
N LEU A 97 -2.03 -6.22 -3.41
CA LEU A 97 -2.89 -7.40 -3.56
C LEU A 97 -2.30 -8.63 -2.87
N SER A 98 -0.99 -8.85 -2.95
CA SER A 98 -0.33 -9.97 -2.29
C SER A 98 -0.45 -9.92 -0.75
N HIS A 99 -0.28 -8.73 -0.17
CA HIS A 99 -0.43 -8.52 1.27
C HIS A 99 -1.88 -8.64 1.71
N LEU A 100 -2.81 -8.03 0.97
CA LEU A 100 -4.25 -8.07 1.27
C LEU A 100 -4.84 -9.48 1.16
N ARG A 101 -4.35 -10.30 0.22
CA ARG A 101 -4.68 -11.73 0.15
C ARG A 101 -4.22 -12.50 1.37
N THR A 102 -2.98 -12.25 1.81
CA THR A 102 -2.38 -12.90 2.99
C THR A 102 -3.17 -12.65 4.27
N VAL A 103 -3.75 -11.46 4.42
CA VAL A 103 -4.57 -11.11 5.59
C VAL A 103 -6.07 -11.40 5.41
N GLY A 104 -6.50 -11.83 4.22
CA GLY A 104 -7.90 -12.12 3.91
C GLY A 104 -8.81 -10.89 3.87
N PHE A 105 -8.29 -9.74 3.44
CA PHE A 105 -9.05 -8.49 3.32
C PHE A 105 -9.89 -8.49 2.03
N GLN A 106 -10.95 -9.30 2.02
CA GLN A 106 -11.71 -9.69 0.83
C GLN A 106 -12.16 -8.51 -0.05
N GLU A 107 -12.64 -7.43 0.57
CA GLU A 107 -13.22 -6.30 -0.15
C GLU A 107 -12.18 -5.60 -1.04
N TRP A 108 -10.99 -5.32 -0.50
CA TRP A 108 -9.87 -4.76 -1.27
C TRP A 108 -9.24 -5.77 -2.23
N VAL A 109 -9.23 -7.06 -1.89
CA VAL A 109 -8.78 -8.12 -2.80
C VAL A 109 -9.65 -8.14 -4.06
N VAL A 110 -10.98 -8.03 -3.92
CA VAL A 110 -11.88 -7.95 -5.07
C VAL A 110 -11.62 -6.68 -5.87
N VAL A 111 -11.52 -5.52 -5.23
CA VAL A 111 -11.23 -4.24 -5.91
C VAL A 111 -9.94 -4.30 -6.73
N LEU A 112 -8.82 -4.70 -6.12
CA LEU A 112 -7.52 -4.76 -6.79
C LEU A 112 -7.47 -5.87 -7.86
N THR A 113 -8.07 -7.03 -7.60
CA THR A 113 -8.13 -8.10 -8.61
C THR A 113 -8.97 -7.66 -9.81
N THR A 114 -10.07 -6.93 -9.60
CA THR A 114 -10.88 -6.36 -10.69
C THR A 114 -10.11 -5.29 -11.46
N LEU A 115 -9.40 -4.39 -10.77
CA LEU A 115 -8.57 -3.37 -11.41
C LEU A 115 -7.48 -3.99 -12.30
N LEU A 116 -6.80 -5.02 -11.80
CA LEU A 116 -5.74 -5.72 -12.52
C LEU A 116 -6.28 -6.58 -13.69
N ARG A 117 -7.47 -7.20 -13.54
CA ARG A 117 -8.10 -8.00 -14.61
C ARG A 117 -8.74 -7.18 -15.73
N GLN A 118 -9.10 -5.92 -15.48
CA GLN A 118 -9.61 -5.05 -16.55
C GLN A 118 -8.56 -4.76 -17.63
N VAL A 119 -7.27 -4.94 -17.33
CA VAL A 119 -6.18 -4.84 -18.33
C VAL A 119 -6.30 -5.93 -19.40
N GLU A 120 -6.66 -7.17 -19.03
CA GLU A 120 -6.82 -8.27 -19.99
C GLU A 120 -7.99 -8.01 -20.97
N VAL A 121 -9.12 -7.50 -20.46
CA VAL A 121 -10.30 -7.17 -21.27
C VAL A 121 -10.06 -5.95 -22.17
N LEU A 122 -9.29 -4.96 -21.71
CA LEU A 122 -8.86 -3.82 -22.53
C LEU A 122 -7.96 -4.26 -23.69
N VAL A 123 -7.06 -5.22 -23.46
CA VAL A 123 -6.19 -5.81 -24.49
C VAL A 123 -7.01 -6.59 -25.53
N GLU A 124 -8.02 -7.36 -25.11
CA GLU A 124 -8.90 -8.09 -26.04
C GLU A 124 -9.83 -7.18 -26.85
N THR A 125 -10.30 -6.07 -26.28
CA THR A 125 -11.28 -5.19 -26.93
C THR A 125 -10.65 -4.28 -28.00
N PHE A 126 -9.36 -3.92 -27.87
CA PHE A 126 -8.70 -2.93 -28.74
C PHE A 126 -7.57 -3.51 -29.62
N GLN A 127 -7.63 -4.82 -29.95
CA GLN A 127 -6.60 -5.55 -30.72
C GLN A 127 -6.14 -4.92 -32.06
N GLY A 128 -6.89 -3.96 -32.62
CA GLY A 128 -6.57 -3.27 -33.89
C GLY A 128 -6.03 -1.84 -33.76
N ASP A 129 -6.11 -1.21 -32.59
CA ASP A 129 -5.74 0.21 -32.44
C ASP A 129 -4.24 0.35 -32.13
N ASN A 130 -3.47 0.90 -33.08
CA ASN A 130 -2.01 1.04 -32.96
C ASN A 130 -1.59 1.93 -31.77
N ARG A 131 -2.53 2.69 -31.18
CA ARG A 131 -2.33 3.48 -29.97
C ARG A 131 -2.21 2.61 -28.71
N PHE A 132 -2.90 1.47 -28.63
CA PHE A 132 -2.74 0.50 -27.52
C PHE A 132 -1.47 -0.34 -27.66
N LYS A 133 -1.02 -0.60 -28.90
CA LYS A 133 0.33 -1.15 -29.14
C LYS A 133 1.43 -0.22 -28.65
N ALA A 134 1.20 1.09 -28.61
CA ALA A 134 2.14 2.04 -28.02
C ALA A 134 2.19 1.92 -26.49
N LEU A 135 1.08 1.58 -25.80
CA LEU A 135 1.08 1.32 -24.35
C LEU A 135 1.74 -0.03 -24.01
N ALA A 136 1.45 -1.08 -24.80
CA ALA A 136 2.17 -2.35 -24.74
C ALA A 136 3.66 -2.23 -25.13
N ARG A 137 4.01 -1.24 -25.96
CA ARG A 137 5.41 -0.89 -26.31
C ARG A 137 6.06 0.08 -25.34
N LEU A 138 5.32 0.94 -24.63
CA LEU A 138 5.81 1.82 -23.55
C LEU A 138 6.04 1.03 -22.26
N GLN A 139 5.26 -0.02 -22.02
CA GLN A 139 5.58 -1.09 -21.07
C GLN A 139 6.78 -1.97 -21.52
N SER A 140 7.24 -1.82 -22.77
CA SER A 140 8.46 -2.45 -23.30
C SER A 140 9.61 -1.46 -23.55
N ASN A 141 9.41 -0.14 -23.48
CA ASN A 141 10.39 0.92 -23.74
C ASN A 141 9.86 2.24 -23.14
N SER A 142 10.38 2.65 -21.98
CA SER A 142 9.93 3.74 -21.10
C SER A 142 9.99 5.18 -21.64
N ALA A 143 9.64 5.48 -22.90
CA ALA A 143 9.93 6.80 -23.48
C ALA A 143 8.68 7.55 -23.95
N GLY A 144 8.06 8.27 -23.01
CA GLY A 144 7.42 9.55 -23.30
C GLY A 144 5.92 9.62 -23.13
N PHE A 145 5.46 9.92 -21.91
CA PHE A 145 4.26 10.73 -21.71
C PHE A 145 4.43 11.58 -20.44
N THR A 146 4.79 12.84 -20.67
CA THR A 146 4.56 13.94 -19.74
C THR A 146 3.09 14.31 -19.72
N ASN A 147 2.61 14.68 -18.53
CA ASN A 147 1.35 15.37 -18.20
C ASN A 147 0.14 14.46 -17.99
N PHE A 148 0.04 13.85 -16.81
CA PHE A 148 -0.70 14.43 -15.68
C PHE A 148 -0.33 13.65 -14.40
N CYS A 149 0.66 14.20 -13.69
CA CYS A 149 0.81 14.12 -12.24
C CYS A 149 0.66 15.54 -11.71
#